data_AF-A0A924YL91-F1
#
_entry.id   AF-A0A924YL91-F1
#
_cell.length_a   1.000
_cell.length_b   1.000
_cell.length_c   1.000
_cell.angle_alpha   90.00
_cell.angle_beta   90.00
_cell.angle_gamma   90.00
#
_symmetry.space_group_name_H-M   'P 1'
#
loop_
_entity.id
_entity.type
_entity.pdbx_description
1 polymer ?
#
loop_
_entity_poly.entity_id
_entity_poly.type
_entity_poly.pdbx_seq_one_letter_code
_entity_poly.pdbx_strand_id
1 'polypeptide(L)' 'MTLEDAIRAGNLAAATDLVRLGVNVNCFTLEGLTPLMIASGLGHARMVDLLLTSGAQVLAIEPRAGATALH' A
#
# COMPACT_ATOMS: atom_id res chain seq x y z
N MET A 1 -0.33 -2.96 15.21
CA MET A 1 0.42 -3.05 13.94
C MET A 1 -0.56 -2.74 12.81
N THR A 2 -0.34 -1.67 12.06
CA THR A 2 -1.18 -1.30 10.90
C THR A 2 -0.54 -1.84 9.61
N LEU A 3 -1.31 -1.90 8.52
CA LEU A 3 -0.79 -2.29 7.20
C LEU A 3 0.37 -1.38 6.75
N GLU A 4 0.27 -0.08 7.03
CA GLU A 4 1.32 0.90 6.77
C GLU A 4 2.63 0.51 7.45
N ASP A 5 2.60 0.18 8.74
CA ASP A 5 3.78 -0.17 9.53
C ASP A 5 4.48 -1.42 8.96
N ALA A 6 3.69 -2.42 8.54
CA ALA A 6 4.20 -3.61 7.87
C ALA A 6 4.86 -3.27 6.51
N ILE A 7 4.29 -2.34 5.74
CA ILE A 7 4.82 -1.91 4.45
C ILE A 7 6.10 -1.10 4.61
N ARG A 8 6.13 -0.15 5.55
CA ARG A 8 7.31 0.66 5.88
C ARG A 8 8.45 -0.21 6.41
N ALA A 9 8.14 -1.23 7.20
CA ALA A 9 9.11 -2.21 7.67
C ALA A 9 9.55 -3.22 6.59
N GLY A 10 8.90 -3.25 5.41
CA GLY A 10 9.17 -4.25 4.37
C GLY A 10 8.78 -5.68 4.78
N ASN A 11 7.94 -5.82 5.81
CA ASN A 11 7.56 -7.10 6.36
C ASN A 11 6.40 -7.71 5.54
N LEU A 12 6.78 -8.45 4.51
CA LEU A 12 5.84 -9.11 3.60
C LEU A 12 4.90 -10.08 4.34
N ALA A 13 5.42 -10.83 5.32
CA ALA A 13 4.62 -11.79 6.08
C ALA A 13 3.51 -11.09 6.86
N ALA A 14 3.85 -10.03 7.61
CA ALA A 14 2.87 -9.24 8.34
C ALA A 14 1.84 -8.59 7.39
N ALA A 15 2.27 -8.08 6.24
CA ALA A 15 1.35 -7.54 5.23
C ALA A 15 0.40 -8.63 4.68
N THR A 16 0.90 -9.85 4.46
CA THR A 16 0.10 -10.99 3.97
C THR A 16 -0.97 -11.39 4.99
N ASP A 17 -0.59 -11.49 6.27
CA ASP A 17 -1.53 -11.81 7.35
C ASP A 17 -2.61 -10.73 7.49
N LEU A 18 -2.23 -9.45 7.41
CA LEU A 18 -3.17 -8.32 7.48
C LEU A 18 -4.14 -8.32 6.30
N VAL A 19 -3.66 -8.55 5.08
CA VAL A 19 -4.51 -8.74 3.90
C VAL A 19 -5.49 -9.89 4.11
N ARG A 20 -5.01 -11.04 4.61
CA ARG A 20 -5.84 -12.22 4.87
C ARG A 20 -6.90 -11.99 5.95
N LEU A 21 -6.62 -11.10 6.90
CA LEU A 21 -7.57 -10.65 7.91
C LEU A 21 -8.67 -9.74 7.34
N GLY A 22 -8.64 -9.43 6.04
CA GLY A 22 -9.62 -8.55 5.40
C GLY A 22 -9.36 -7.08 5.69
N VAL A 23 -8.12 -6.71 6.04
CA VAL A 23 -7.74 -5.31 6.19
C VAL A 23 -7.93 -4.59 4.87
N ASN A 24 -8.51 -3.40 4.93
CA ASN A 24 -8.71 -2.57 3.77
C ASN A 24 -7.36 -2.10 3.20
N VAL A 25 -6.96 -2.71 2.08
CA VAL A 25 -5.71 -2.39 1.33
C VAL A 25 -5.77 -1.03 0.63
N ASN A 26 -6.93 -0.38 0.63
CA ASN A 26 -7.14 0.96 0.09
C ASN A 26 -7.19 2.05 1.18
N CYS A 27 -6.72 1.75 2.40
CA CYS A 27 -6.63 2.75 3.46
C CYS A 27 -5.62 3.85 3.11
N PHE A 28 -6.02 5.11 3.28
CA PHE A 28 -5.14 6.26 3.15
C PHE A 28 -4.37 6.50 4.45
N THR A 29 -3.10 6.88 4.34
CA THR A 29 -2.34 7.39 5.48
C THR A 29 -2.74 8.82 5.81
N LEU A 30 -2.19 9.36 6.91
CA LEU A 30 -2.36 10.77 7.28
C LEU A 30 -1.88 11.74 6.19
N GLU A 31 -0.95 11.29 5.35
CA GLU A 31 -0.41 12.04 4.21
C GLU A 31 -1.32 11.95 2.98
N GLY A 32 -2.39 11.15 3.03
CA GLY A 32 -3.28 10.89 1.90
C GLY A 32 -2.72 9.87 0.91
N LEU A 33 -1.65 9.16 1.26
CA LEU A 33 -1.00 8.15 0.43
C LEU A 33 -1.68 6.80 0.60
N THR A 34 -1.72 6.02 -0.48
CA THR A 34 -2.14 4.62 -0.38
C THR A 34 -1.00 3.70 0.00
N PRO A 35 -1.31 2.50 0.53
CA PRO A 35 -0.29 1.55 0.94
C PRO A 35 0.56 1.11 -0.26
N LEU A 36 -0.04 1.09 -1.45
CA LEU A 36 0.65 0.84 -2.72
C LEU A 36 1.65 1.95 -3.07
N MET A 37 1.28 3.23 -2.90
CA MET A 37 2.20 4.35 -3.15
C MET A 37 3.42 4.29 -2.23
N ILE A 38 3.21 3.95 -0.96
CA ILE A 38 4.31 3.81 0.01
C ILE A 38 5.21 2.64 -0.38
N ALA A 39 4.64 1.48 -0.71
CA ALA A 39 5.39 0.32 -1.17
C ALA A 39 6.21 0.62 -2.44
N SER A 40 5.62 1.34 -3.40
CA SER A 40 6.29 1.76 -4.63
C SER A 40 7.41 2.78 -4.37
N GLY A 41 7.15 3.79 -3.54
CA GLY A 41 8.15 4.80 -3.17
C GLY A 41 9.33 4.24 -2.39
N LEU A 42 9.13 3.15 -1.64
CA LEU A 42 10.18 2.41 -0.94
C LEU A 42 10.90 1.39 -1.83
N GLY A 43 10.43 1.15 -3.07
CA GLY A 43 11.00 0.13 -3.96
C GLY A 43 10.69 -1.31 -3.55
N HIS A 44 9.68 -1.53 -2.70
CA HIS A 44 9.27 -2.84 -2.23
C HIS A 44 8.41 -3.58 -3.27
N ALA A 45 9.02 -3.99 -4.40
CA ALA A 45 8.32 -4.60 -5.51
C ALA A 45 7.47 -5.83 -5.12
N ARG A 46 7.95 -6.68 -4.20
CA ARG A 46 7.16 -7.82 -3.70
C ARG A 46 5.93 -7.39 -2.90
N MET A 47 6.04 -6.30 -2.15
CA MET A 47 4.92 -5.74 -1.38
C MET A 47 3.86 -5.14 -2.31
N VAL A 48 4.31 -4.47 -3.38
CA VAL A 48 3.45 -3.96 -4.45
C VAL A 48 2.67 -5.12 -5.08
N ASP A 49 3.34 -6.21 -5.46
CA ASP A 49 2.71 -7.39 -6.06
C ASP A 49 1.65 -8.02 -5.13
N LEU A 50 1.94 -8.10 -3.83
CA LEU A 50 1.02 -8.61 -2.83
C LEU A 50 -0.22 -7.72 -2.71
N LEU A 51 -0.05 -6.40 -2.62
CA LEU A 51 -1.14 -5.44 -2.54
C LEU A 51 -2.00 -5.48 -3.81
N LEU A 52 -1.38 -5.56 -4.99
CA LEU A 52 -2.09 -5.71 -6.27
C LEU A 52 -2.93 -6.99 -6.32
N THR A 53 -2.34 -8.13 -5.91
CA THR A 53 -3.03 -9.42 -5.83
C THR A 53 -4.20 -9.38 -4.84
N SER A 54 -4.11 -8.51 -3.83
CA SER A 54 -5.15 -8.28 -2.82
C SER A 54 -6.27 -7.34 -3.28
N GLY A 55 -6.21 -6.85 -4.52
CA GLY A 55 -7.19 -5.89 -5.05
C GLY A 55 -6.96 -4.45 -4.61
N ALA A 56 -5.73 -4.09 -4.24
CA ALA A 56 -5.38 -2.69 -3.99
C ALA A 56 -5.57 -1.86 -5.28
N GLN A 57 -6.25 -0.73 -5.15
CA GLN A 57 -6.50 0.18 -6.25
C GLN A 57 -5.21 0.91 -6.61
N VAL A 58 -4.69 0.58 -7.78
CA VAL A 58 -3.52 1.26 -8.39
C VAL A 58 -3.75 2.75 -8.60
N LEU A 59 -5.02 3.12 -8.79
CA LEU A 59 -5.46 4.46 -9.19
C LEU A 59 -6.02 5.29 -8.03
N ALA A 60 -5.75 4.90 -6.79
CA ALA A 60 -6.22 5.70 -5.67
C ALA A 60 -5.52 7.06 -5.68
N ILE A 61 -6.28 8.03 -6.16
CA ILE A 61 -5.90 9.41 -6.44
C ILE A 61 -5.52 10.03 -5.10
N GLU A 62 -4.30 10.53 -4.96
CA GLU A 62 -3.94 11.33 -3.79
C GLU A 62 -4.82 12.59 -3.83
N PRO A 63 -5.64 12.88 -2.81
CA PRO A 63 -6.58 14.00 -2.88
C PRO A 63 -5.90 15.38 -2.89
N ARG A 64 -4.58 15.45 -2.66
CA ARG A 64 -3.82 16.70 -2.62
C ARG A 64 -2.87 16.90 -3.80
N ALA A 65 -2.26 15.83 -4.31
CA ALA A 65 -1.47 15.87 -5.52
C ALA A 65 -2.15 14.98 -6.57
N GLY A 66 -2.64 15.56 -7.67
CA GLY A 66 -3.13 14.78 -8.82
C GLY A 66 -2.06 13.94 -9.54
N ALA A 67 -1.01 13.54 -8.84
CA ALA A 67 0.07 12.69 -9.32
C ALA A 67 -0.31 11.23 -9.11
N THR A 68 -0.60 10.55 -10.22
CA THR A 68 -0.64 9.09 -10.27
C THR A 68 0.72 8.51 -9.92
N ALA A 69 0.75 7.32 -9.31
CA ALA A 69 1.96 6.54 -9.02
C ALA A 69 2.77 6.12 -10.27
N LEU A 70 2.48 6.71 -11.42
CA LEU A 70 3.24 6.65 -12.67
C LEU A 70 3.54 8.10 -13.09
N HIS A 71 4.76 8.55 -12.83
CA HIS A 71 5.53 9.48 -13.67
C HIS A 71 7.00 9.07 -13.60
#